data_AF-A0A3N5MU73-F1
#
_entry.id   AF-A0A3N5MU73-F1
#
_cell.length_a   1.000
_cell.length_b   1.000
_cell.length_c   1.000
_cell.angle_alpha   90.00
_cell.angle_beta   90.00
_cell.angle_gamma   90.00
#
_symmetry.space_group_name_H-M   'P 1'
#
loop_
_entity.id
_entity.type
_entity.pdbx_description
1 polymer ?
#
loop_
_entity_poly.entity_id
_entity_poly.type
_entity_poly.pdbx_seq_one_letter_code
_entity_poly.pdbx_strand_id
1 'polypeptide(L)'
;MLAFPDVSPALQRARGHINPLSLLDILFEMRRTKWVSLNGAGILPEFQGKGGNALLYTEMQSTMSEFGFEHADLTQVAETAVQMRKDLVNVGGKAYKNHRVYRLAI
;
A
#
# COMPACT_ATOMS: atom_id res chain seq x y z
N MET A 1 7.85 -3.48 -6.69
CA MET A 1 6.88 -3.00 -5.69
C MET A 1 6.24 -4.21 -5.02
N LEU A 2 5.89 -4.11 -3.74
CA LEU A 2 5.05 -5.10 -3.06
C LEU A 2 3.67 -4.52 -2.78
N ALA A 3 2.64 -5.15 -3.35
CA ALA A 3 1.25 -4.76 -3.26
C ALA A 3 0.36 -5.99 -3.05
N PHE A 4 -0.70 -5.83 -2.25
CA PHE A 4 -1.58 -6.93 -1.86
C PHE A 4 -3.04 -6.48 -1.92
N PRO A 5 -3.99 -7.32 -2.36
CA PRO A 5 -5.41 -7.05 -2.22
C PRO A 5 -5.76 -6.84 -0.74
N ASP A 6 -6.46 -5.77 -0.40
CA ASP A 6 -6.86 -5.51 0.98
C ASP A 6 -8.07 -6.37 1.36
N VAL A 7 -7.83 -7.32 2.27
CA VAL A 7 -8.84 -8.23 2.82
C VAL A 7 -9.37 -7.79 4.19
N SER A 8 -9.02 -6.59 4.65
CA SER A 8 -9.47 -6.03 5.93
C SER A 8 -10.99 -6.15 6.14
N PRO A 9 -11.87 -5.92 5.14
CA PRO A 9 -13.31 -6.11 5.31
C PRO A 9 -13.69 -7.55 5.71
N ALA A 10 -13.06 -8.56 5.10
CA ALA A 10 -13.31 -9.97 5.45
C ALA A 10 -12.79 -10.32 6.85
N LEU A 11 -11.60 -9.82 7.20
CA LEU A 11 -11.03 -10.00 8.54
C LEU A 11 -11.93 -9.36 9.62
N GLN A 12 -12.51 -8.19 9.35
CA GLN A 12 -13.45 -7.52 10.24
C GLN A 12 -14.75 -8.34 10.40
N ARG A 13 -15.31 -8.89 9.31
CA ARG A 13 -16.48 -9.78 9.37
C ARG A 13 -16.19 -11.07 10.15
N ALA A 14 -14.98 -11.60 10.02
CA ALA A 14 -14.51 -12.77 10.74
C ALA A 14 -14.34 -12.53 12.26
N ARG A 15 -14.30 -11.27 12.72
CA ARG A 15 -14.17 -10.88 14.14
C ARG A 15 -13.04 -11.62 14.86
N GLY A 16 -11.91 -11.78 14.20
CA GLY A 16 -10.73 -12.47 14.75
C GLY A 16 -10.80 -14.01 14.78
N HIS A 17 -11.83 -14.63 14.19
CA HIS A 17 -11.96 -16.08 14.14
C HIS A 17 -11.59 -16.62 12.74
N ILE A 18 -10.70 -17.61 12.70
CA ILE A 18 -10.37 -18.32 11.46
C ILE A 18 -11.02 -19.70 11.52
N ASN A 19 -12.20 -19.81 10.93
CA ASN A 19 -12.95 -21.05 10.74
C ASN A 19 -13.14 -21.27 9.22
N PRO A 20 -13.60 -22.46 8.77
CA PRO A 20 -13.71 -22.74 7.34
C PRO A 20 -14.56 -21.74 6.56
N LEU A 21 -15.64 -21.21 7.15
CA LEU A 21 -16.49 -20.20 6.52
C LEU A 21 -15.80 -18.84 6.39
N SER A 22 -15.13 -18.38 7.45
CA SER A 22 -14.40 -17.11 7.42
C SER A 22 -13.16 -17.17 6.53
N LEU A 23 -12.50 -18.34 6.44
CA LEU A 23 -11.43 -18.57 5.48
C LEU A 23 -11.93 -18.47 4.04
N LEU A 24 -13.07 -19.09 3.71
CA LEU A 24 -13.66 -18.98 2.38
C LEU A 24 -14.02 -17.51 2.06
N ASP A 25 -14.60 -16.78 3.01
CA ASP A 25 -14.90 -15.36 2.82
C ASP A 25 -13.63 -14.52 2.56
N ILE A 26 -12.53 -14.78 3.27
CA ILE A 26 -11.23 -14.13 3.01
C ILE A 26 -10.72 -14.45 1.59
N LEU A 27 -10.78 -15.72 1.18
CA LEU A 27 -10.32 -16.14 -0.16
C LEU A 27 -11.16 -15.49 -1.28
N PHE A 28 -12.48 -15.34 -1.07
CA PHE A 28 -13.32 -14.61 -2.01
C PHE A 28 -13.01 -13.11 -1.99
N GLU A 29 -12.76 -12.52 -0.81
CA GLU A 29 -12.37 -11.12 -0.67
C GLU A 29 -11.10 -10.78 -1.45
N MET A 30 -10.10 -11.67 -1.43
CA MET A 30 -8.85 -11.51 -2.20
C MET A 30 -9.09 -11.29 -3.70
N ARG A 31 -10.20 -11.77 -4.25
CA ARG A 31 -10.55 -11.65 -5.67
C ARG A 31 -11.49 -10.50 -6.01
N ARG A 32 -12.28 -10.02 -5.05
CA ARG A 32 -13.33 -9.01 -5.28
C ARG A 32 -13.03 -7.64 -4.68
N THR A 33 -12.03 -7.55 -3.81
CA THR A 33 -11.70 -6.27 -3.15
C THR A 33 -11.30 -5.23 -4.18
N LYS A 34 -11.80 -4.02 -3.97
CA LYS A 34 -11.48 -2.83 -4.78
C LYS A 34 -10.32 -2.03 -4.19
N TRP A 35 -9.77 -2.50 -3.08
CA TRP A 35 -8.68 -1.86 -2.35
C TRP A 35 -7.38 -2.64 -2.54
N VAL A 36 -6.29 -1.91 -2.77
CA VAL A 36 -4.93 -2.47 -2.77
C VAL A 36 -4.06 -1.80 -1.72
N SER A 37 -3.37 -2.61 -0.92
CA SER A 37 -2.41 -2.17 0.08
C SER A 37 -1.01 -2.22 -0.50
N LEU A 38 -0.41 -1.06 -0.71
CA LEU A 38 0.96 -0.87 -1.15
C LEU A 38 1.85 -0.82 0.10
N ASN A 39 2.78 -1.76 0.23
CA ASN A 39 3.65 -1.86 1.41
C ASN A 39 5.07 -1.34 1.15
N GLY A 40 5.54 -1.40 -0.09
CA GLY A 40 6.91 -0.99 -0.38
C GLY A 40 7.18 -0.69 -1.84
N ALA A 41 7.78 0.48 -2.05
CA ALA A 41 8.39 0.89 -3.30
C ALA A 41 9.81 1.38 -2.99
N GLY A 42 10.78 1.01 -3.81
CA GLY A 42 12.19 1.32 -3.56
C GLY A 42 12.91 1.57 -4.86
N ILE A 43 13.77 2.59 -4.84
CA ILE A 43 14.70 2.92 -5.91
C ILE A 43 16.08 3.01 -5.29
N LEU A 44 17.06 2.34 -5.91
CA LEU A 44 18.45 2.41 -5.45
C LEU A 44 18.91 3.88 -5.43
N PRO A 45 19.72 4.29 -4.44
CA PRO A 45 20.16 5.68 -4.30
C PRO A 45 20.72 6.30 -5.58
N GLU A 46 21.50 5.54 -6.36
CA GLU A 46 22.09 6.02 -7.62
C GLU A 46 21.08 6.35 -8.74
N PHE A 47 19.83 5.88 -8.62
CA PHE A 47 18.75 6.11 -9.58
C PHE A 47 17.69 7.11 -9.08
N GLN A 48 17.85 7.64 -7.86
CA GLN A 48 16.96 8.68 -7.33
C GLN A 48 17.17 10.01 -8.08
N GLY A 49 16.11 10.79 -8.27
CA GLY A 49 16.16 12.09 -8.97
C GLY A 49 16.34 12.01 -10.50
N LYS A 50 16.41 10.81 -11.08
CA LYS A 50 16.57 10.59 -12.54
C LYS A 50 15.28 10.20 -13.26
N GLY A 51 14.12 10.43 -12.63
CA GLY A 51 12.81 10.07 -13.18
C GLY A 51 12.34 8.64 -12.88
N GLY A 52 13.14 7.82 -12.18
CA GLY A 52 12.74 6.46 -11.81
C GLY A 52 11.45 6.39 -10.97
N ASN A 53 11.23 7.37 -10.09
CA ASN A 53 10.01 7.47 -9.29
C ASN A 53 8.78 7.65 -10.18
N ALA A 54 8.88 8.50 -11.21
CA ALA A 54 7.78 8.74 -12.13
C ALA A 54 7.41 7.47 -12.92
N LEU A 55 8.40 6.73 -13.42
CA LEU A 55 8.14 5.46 -14.10
C LEU A 55 7.47 4.44 -13.15
N LEU A 56 7.99 4.32 -11.92
CA LEU A 56 7.43 3.42 -10.91
C LEU A 56 5.96 3.75 -10.62
N TYR A 57 5.63 5.03 -10.45
CA TYR A 57 4.25 5.45 -10.19
C TYR A 57 3.32 5.30 -11.40
N THR A 58 3.81 5.50 -12.62
CA THR A 58 3.03 5.24 -13.84
C THR A 58 2.69 3.76 -13.96
N GLU A 59 3.67 2.87 -13.75
CA GLU A 59 3.43 1.42 -13.77
C GLU A 59 2.46 0.98 -12.66
N MET A 60 2.55 1.61 -11.48
CA MET A 60 1.59 1.39 -10.40
C MET A 60 0.17 1.77 -10.84
N GLN A 61 -0.01 2.95 -11.42
CA GLN A 61 -1.32 3.42 -11.86
C GLN A 61 -1.90 2.51 -12.95
N SER A 62 -1.08 2.08 -13.90
CA SER A 62 -1.45 1.13 -14.95
C SER A 62 -1.92 -0.20 -14.33
N THR A 63 -1.13 -0.77 -13.43
CA THR A 63 -1.45 -2.03 -12.73
C THR A 63 -2.75 -1.90 -11.92
N MET A 64 -2.95 -0.80 -11.21
CA MET A 64 -4.18 -0.57 -10.45
C MET A 64 -5.41 -0.55 -11.36
N SER A 65 -5.31 0.09 -12.53
CA SER A 65 -6.39 0.15 -13.51
C SER A 65 -6.68 -1.21 -14.14
N GLU A 66 -5.65 -1.99 -14.47
CA GLU A 66 -5.79 -3.31 -15.10
C GLU A 66 -6.49 -4.31 -14.17
N PHE A 67 -6.13 -4.29 -12.88
CA PHE A 67 -6.72 -5.16 -11.88
C PHE A 67 -8.05 -4.64 -11.31
N GLY A 68 -8.51 -3.45 -11.74
CA GLY A 68 -9.80 -2.89 -11.34
C GLY A 68 -9.85 -2.37 -9.89
N PHE A 69 -8.70 -2.00 -9.32
CA PHE A 69 -8.66 -1.39 -7.98
C PHE A 69 -9.09 0.08 -8.05
N GLU A 70 -10.06 0.45 -7.22
CA GLU A 70 -10.58 1.83 -7.12
C GLU A 70 -9.81 2.66 -6.07
N HIS A 71 -9.18 1.98 -5.12
CA HIS A 71 -8.50 2.61 -4.00
C HIS A 71 -7.14 1.96 -3.73
N ALA A 72 -6.14 2.79 -3.42
CA ALA A 72 -4.85 2.33 -2.92
C ALA A 72 -4.53 2.98 -1.58
N ASP A 73 -4.03 2.17 -0.66
CA ASP A 73 -3.42 2.63 0.57
C ASP A 73 -1.91 2.41 0.54
N LEU A 74 -1.14 3.45 0.86
CA LEU A 74 0.30 3.37 1.03
C LEU A 74 0.60 3.22 2.52
N THR A 75 0.67 1.96 2.94
CA THR A 75 0.78 1.60 4.34
C THR A 75 2.16 1.95 4.90
N GLN A 76 2.21 2.31 6.18
CA GLN A 76 3.44 2.41 6.98
C GLN A 76 4.54 3.36 6.48
N VAL A 77 4.21 4.39 5.69
CA VAL A 77 5.18 5.42 5.29
C VAL A 77 5.66 6.19 6.53
N ALA A 78 6.93 6.00 6.88
CA ALA A 78 7.56 6.68 8.01
C ALA A 78 7.59 8.20 7.81
N GLU A 79 7.41 8.96 8.89
CA GLU A 79 7.48 10.44 8.84
C GLU A 79 8.83 10.96 8.37
N THR A 80 9.90 10.21 8.61
CA THR A 80 11.27 10.52 8.20
C THR A 80 11.53 10.25 6.72
N ALA A 81 10.64 9.53 6.03
CA ALA A 81 10.73 9.26 4.58
C ALA A 81 10.25 10.48 3.77
N VAL A 82 10.91 11.63 3.96
CA VAL A 82 10.45 12.94 3.45
C VAL A 82 10.26 12.94 1.93
N GLN A 83 11.16 12.32 1.16
CA GLN A 83 11.06 12.27 -0.30
C GLN A 83 9.85 11.44 -0.75
N MET A 84 9.69 10.23 -0.20
CA MET A 84 8.53 9.39 -0.49
C MET A 84 7.23 10.14 -0.18
N ARG A 85 7.13 10.83 0.96
CA ARG A 85 5.91 11.59 1.31
C ARG A 85 5.60 12.72 0.32
N LYS A 86 6.61 13.42 -0.17
CA LYS A 86 6.43 14.46 -1.21
C LYS A 86 5.94 13.84 -2.51
N ASP A 87 6.54 12.74 -2.92
CA ASP A 87 6.16 12.02 -4.12
C ASP A 87 4.70 11.54 -4.05
N LEU A 88 4.28 11.01 -2.90
CA LEU A 88 2.89 10.58 -2.70
C LEU A 88 1.88 11.72 -2.81
N VAL A 89 2.21 12.91 -2.32
CA VAL A 89 1.36 14.10 -2.48
C VAL A 89 1.31 14.53 -3.95
N ASN A 90 2.45 14.49 -4.65
CA ASN A 90 2.53 14.85 -6.06
C ASN A 90 1.68 13.95 -6.97
N VAL A 91 1.53 12.67 -6.62
CA VAL A 91 0.67 11.72 -7.35
C VAL A 91 -0.79 11.70 -6.85
N GLY A 92 -1.19 12.69 -6.05
CA GLY A 92 -2.57 12.88 -5.59
C GLY A 92 -2.94 12.14 -4.29
N GLY A 93 -1.97 11.51 -3.63
CA GLY A 93 -2.14 10.87 -2.34
C GLY A 93 -2.49 11.87 -1.22
N LYS A 94 -3.38 11.45 -0.32
CA LYS A 94 -3.80 12.24 0.84
C LYS A 94 -3.24 11.62 2.12
N ALA A 95 -2.41 12.35 2.83
CA ALA A 95 -1.89 11.90 4.11
C ALA A 95 -3.00 11.89 5.17
N TYR A 96 -3.35 10.71 5.69
CA TYR A 96 -4.37 10.54 6.73
C TYR A 96 -3.85 9.85 8.00
N LYS A 97 -2.68 9.21 7.96
CA LYS A 97 -2.02 8.53 9.09
C LYS A 97 -0.53 8.83 9.11
N ASN A 98 0.04 9.03 10.30
CA ASN A 98 1.47 9.28 10.48
C ASN A 98 2.14 8.11 11.22
N HIS A 99 3.25 7.58 10.67
CA HIS A 99 4.02 6.51 11.30
C HIS A 99 5.35 7.07 11.81
N ARG A 100 5.58 6.98 13.12
CA ARG A 100 6.80 7.46 13.78
C ARG A 100 7.62 6.28 14.29
N VAL A 101 8.91 6.30 14.00
CA VAL A 101 9.88 5.30 14.46
C VAL A 101 10.67 5.90 15.61
N TYR A 102 10.69 5.22 16.75
CA TYR A 102 11.48 5.60 17.92
C TYR A 102 12.69 4.68 18.03
N ARG A 103 13.81 5.22 18.51
CA ARG A 103 15.01 4.45 18.84
C ARG A 103 15.25 4.56 20.35
N LEU A 104 15.55 3.45 21.00
CA LEU A 104 16.04 3.46 22.37
C LEU A 104 17.39 4.19 22.39
N ALA A 105 17.55 5.16 23.29
CA ALA A 105 18.85 5.76 23.57
C ALA A 105 19.68 4.71 24.33
N ILE A 106 20.51 3.98 23.59
CA ILE A 106 21.51 3.05 24.13
C ILE A 106 22.85 3.78 24.11
#